data_AF-A0A1C5XQE3-F1
#
_entry.id   AF-A0A1C5XQE3-F1
#
_cell.length_a   1.000
_cell.length_b   1.000
_cell.length_c   1.000
_cell.angle_alpha   90.00
_cell.angle_beta   90.00
_cell.angle_gamma   90.00
#
_symmetry.space_group_name_H-M   'P 1'
#
loop_
_entity.id
_entity.type
_entity.pdbx_description
1 polymer ?
#
loop_
_entity_poly.entity_id
_entity_poly.type
_entity_poly.pdbx_seq_one_letter_code
_entity_poly.pdbx_strand_id
1 'polypeptide(L)'
;MNFYKNHFGMIISSVVAICISLIMATSAIFVDKLTFTVPLLVKNWGTAFLVISLTGMIFPLTDWSFALGRKMGLKPETLPHVLLENFVATLFFNTTATLVLTAVNVFNNPEIEAAAAAGFIPSVSAVYTQSVIHDWPIMFIISYIFAFFVTKAAIKIARSSVGELKSPHSPQNVNA
;
A
#
# COMPACT_ATOMS: atom_id res chain seq x y z
N MET A 1 -20.20 -25.05 -3.72
CA MET A 1 -20.27 -23.80 -2.92
C MET A 1 -19.07 -23.59 -1.97
N ASN A 2 -17.97 -24.34 -2.11
CA ASN A 2 -16.80 -24.27 -1.20
C ASN A 2 -15.64 -23.39 -1.71
N PHE A 3 -15.48 -23.20 -3.02
CA PHE A 3 -14.41 -22.36 -3.57
C PHE A 3 -14.50 -20.90 -3.07
N TYR A 4 -15.68 -20.29 -3.17
CA TYR A 4 -15.89 -18.92 -2.71
C TYR A 4 -15.58 -18.73 -1.23
N LYS A 5 -15.94 -19.68 -0.35
CA LYS A 5 -15.64 -19.61 1.08
C LYS A 5 -14.15 -19.81 1.38
N ASN A 6 -13.51 -20.76 0.69
CA ASN A 6 -12.11 -21.10 0.93
C ASN A 6 -11.14 -20.04 0.39
N HIS A 7 -11.51 -19.30 -0.65
CA HIS A 7 -10.69 -18.25 -1.27
C HIS A 7 -11.17 -16.84 -0.94
N PHE A 8 -12.20 -16.70 -0.12
CA PHE A 8 -12.82 -15.40 0.18
C PHE A 8 -11.84 -14.37 0.75
N GLY A 9 -10.97 -14.79 1.68
CA GLY A 9 -9.95 -13.93 2.27
C GLY A 9 -8.95 -13.41 1.23
N MET A 10 -8.53 -14.26 0.29
CA MET A 10 -7.65 -13.85 -0.81
C MET A 10 -8.35 -12.92 -1.79
N ILE A 11 -9.62 -13.19 -2.14
CA ILE A 11 -10.42 -12.33 -3.03
C ILE A 11 -10.55 -10.93 -2.42
N ILE A 12 -10.88 -10.83 -1.13
CA ILE A 12 -10.98 -9.54 -0.44
C ILE A 12 -9.62 -8.83 -0.39
N SER A 13 -8.54 -9.53 -0.06
CA SER A 13 -7.20 -8.95 -0.03
C SER A 13 -6.79 -8.36 -1.38
N SER A 14 -7.09 -9.06 -2.48
CA SER A 14 -6.84 -8.57 -3.84
C SER A 14 -7.67 -7.32 -4.18
N VAL A 15 -8.96 -7.29 -3.82
CA VAL A 15 -9.82 -6.10 -4.03
C VAL A 15 -9.28 -4.91 -3.22
N VAL A 16 -8.85 -5.15 -1.98
CA VAL A 16 -8.24 -4.12 -1.13
C VAL A 16 -6.95 -3.58 -1.76
N ALA A 17 -6.07 -4.45 -2.26
CA ALA A 17 -4.84 -4.05 -2.94
C ALA A 17 -5.11 -3.22 -4.21
N ILE A 18 -6.13 -3.59 -4.98
CA ILE A 18 -6.62 -2.83 -6.14
C ILE A 18 -7.05 -1.41 -5.72
N CYS A 19 -7.86 -1.28 -4.67
CA CYS A 19 -8.34 0.03 -4.21
C CYS A 19 -7.21 0.90 -3.65
N ILE A 20 -6.31 0.33 -2.86
CA ILE A 20 -5.17 1.06 -2.25
C ILE A 20 -4.22 1.56 -3.34
N SER A 21 -3.88 0.68 -4.31
CA SER A 21 -2.98 1.05 -5.42
C SER A 21 -3.58 2.14 -6.32
N LEU A 22 -4.90 2.13 -6.56
CA LEU A 22 -5.56 3.16 -7.37
C LEU A 22 -5.48 4.54 -6.71
N ILE A 23 -5.70 4.61 -5.39
CA ILE A 23 -5.60 5.86 -4.65
C ILE A 23 -4.17 6.34 -4.58
N MET A 24 -3.21 5.45 -4.33
CA MET A 24 -1.80 5.82 -4.33
C MET A 24 -1.37 6.40 -5.69
N ALA A 25 -1.79 5.77 -6.79
CA ALA A 25 -1.52 6.28 -8.13
C ALA A 25 -2.16 7.64 -8.41
N THR A 26 -3.38 7.84 -7.93
CA THR A 26 -4.10 9.11 -8.05
C THR A 26 -3.43 10.20 -7.23
N SER A 27 -3.08 9.91 -5.97
CA SER A 27 -2.38 10.82 -5.07
C SER A 27 -1.01 11.22 -5.63
N ALA A 28 -0.25 10.28 -6.19
CA ALA A 28 1.04 10.57 -6.85
C ALA A 28 0.92 11.64 -7.92
N ILE A 29 -0.09 11.54 -8.79
CA ILE A 29 -0.32 12.53 -9.85
C ILE A 29 -0.54 13.93 -9.27
N PHE A 30 -1.34 14.05 -8.21
CA PHE A 30 -1.65 15.35 -7.62
C PHE A 30 -0.52 15.93 -6.76
N VAL A 31 0.21 15.09 -6.01
CA VAL A 31 1.34 15.53 -5.18
C VAL A 31 2.49 16.01 -6.07
N ASP A 32 2.77 15.28 -7.15
CA ASP A 32 3.81 15.63 -8.13
C ASP A 32 3.36 16.76 -9.07
N LYS A 33 2.13 17.26 -8.94
CA LYS A 33 1.49 18.28 -9.80
C LYS A 33 1.53 17.91 -11.29
N LEU A 34 1.46 16.62 -11.60
CA LEU A 34 1.44 16.12 -12.96
C LEU A 34 0.08 16.41 -13.61
N THR A 35 0.07 16.62 -14.92
CA THR A 35 -1.19 16.74 -15.67
C THR A 35 -1.93 15.41 -15.61
N PHE A 36 -3.12 15.43 -15.02
CA PHE A 36 -3.96 14.23 -14.93
C PHE A 36 -4.38 13.78 -16.33
N THR A 37 -3.98 12.55 -16.69
CA THR A 37 -4.42 11.88 -17.92
C THR A 37 -4.73 10.41 -17.61
N VAL A 38 -5.68 9.82 -18.34
CA VAL A 38 -6.03 8.40 -18.16
C VAL A 38 -4.82 7.47 -18.38
N PRO A 39 -3.98 7.67 -19.41
CA PRO A 39 -2.78 6.86 -19.59
C PRO A 39 -1.80 6.95 -18.41
N LEU A 40 -1.59 8.15 -17.86
CA LEU A 40 -0.72 8.32 -16.69
C LEU A 40 -1.30 7.63 -15.45
N LEU A 41 -2.61 7.76 -15.22
CA LEU A 41 -3.29 7.06 -14.14
C LEU A 41 -3.13 5.54 -14.26
N VAL A 42 -3.37 4.98 -15.44
CA VAL A 42 -3.23 3.53 -15.68
C VAL A 42 -1.78 3.07 -15.49
N LYS A 43 -0.80 3.84 -15.99
CA LYS A 43 0.64 3.56 -15.78
C LYS A 43 0.98 3.51 -14.29
N ASN A 44 0.60 4.55 -13.54
CA ASN A 44 0.92 4.66 -12.12
C ASN A 44 0.14 3.63 -11.30
N TRP A 45 -1.12 3.35 -11.65
CA TRP A 45 -1.93 2.36 -10.96
C TRP A 45 -1.40 0.94 -11.16
N GLY A 46 -1.09 0.55 -12.41
CA GLY A 46 -0.49 -0.75 -12.69
C GLY A 46 0.85 -0.93 -11.97
N THR A 47 1.69 0.11 -11.94
CA THR A 47 2.96 0.11 -11.22
C THR A 47 2.75 -0.07 -9.71
N ALA A 48 1.89 0.76 -9.10
CA ALA A 48 1.58 0.68 -7.67
C ALA A 48 1.00 -0.68 -7.29
N PHE A 49 0.07 -1.20 -8.09
CA PHE A 49 -0.57 -2.50 -7.87
C PHE A 49 0.45 -3.64 -7.91
N LEU A 50 1.32 -3.66 -8.91
CA LEU A 50 2.36 -4.67 -9.03
C LEU A 50 3.33 -4.62 -7.85
N VAL A 51 3.83 -3.44 -7.51
CA VAL A 51 4.80 -3.26 -6.42
C VAL A 51 4.21 -3.67 -5.08
N ILE A 52 3.00 -3.21 -4.75
CA ILE A 52 2.33 -3.57 -3.49
C ILE A 52 2.11 -5.07 -3.41
N SER A 53 1.69 -5.69 -4.52
CA SER A 53 1.46 -7.13 -4.60
C SER A 53 2.76 -7.92 -4.36
N LEU A 54 3.86 -7.53 -5.01
CA LEU A 54 5.18 -8.14 -4.81
C LEU A 54 5.69 -7.93 -3.38
N THR A 55 5.54 -6.73 -2.82
CA THR A 55 5.89 -6.44 -1.42
C THR A 55 5.12 -7.35 -0.48
N GLY A 56 3.82 -7.57 -0.72
CA GLY A 56 3.00 -8.48 0.09
C GLY A 56 3.40 -9.96 -0.02
N MET A 57 3.99 -10.37 -1.14
CA MET A 57 4.51 -11.74 -1.34
C MET A 57 5.89 -11.94 -0.69
N ILE A 58 6.73 -10.91 -0.70
CA ILE A 58 8.12 -10.99 -0.23
C ILE A 58 8.21 -10.82 1.29
N PHE A 59 7.43 -9.89 1.85
CA PHE A 59 7.55 -9.52 3.26
C PHE A 59 6.45 -10.17 4.10
N PRO A 60 6.79 -10.83 5.23
CA PRO A 60 5.80 -11.43 6.14
C PRO A 60 5.19 -10.37 7.07
N LEU A 61 4.51 -9.38 6.47
CA LEU A 61 4.02 -8.17 7.14
C LEU A 61 3.06 -8.48 8.30
N THR A 62 2.22 -9.51 8.14
CA THR A 62 1.31 -9.98 9.20
C THR A 62 2.08 -10.56 10.39
N ASP A 63 3.10 -11.38 10.16
CA ASP A 63 3.87 -11.96 11.28
C ASP A 63 4.62 -10.88 12.05
N TRP A 64 5.16 -9.88 11.34
CA TRP A 64 5.83 -8.74 11.94
C TRP A 64 4.87 -7.86 12.75
N SER A 65 3.68 -7.57 12.23
CA SER A 65 2.70 -6.77 12.97
C SER A 65 2.22 -7.48 14.24
N PHE A 66 1.99 -8.80 14.18
CA PHE A 66 1.62 -9.60 15.35
C PHE A 66 2.76 -9.70 16.36
N ALA A 67 4.01 -9.87 15.91
CA ALA A 67 5.17 -9.88 16.80
C ALA A 67 5.34 -8.53 17.53
N LEU A 68 5.18 -7.42 16.80
CA LEU A 68 5.19 -6.07 17.39
C LEU A 68 4.01 -5.88 18.36
N GLY A 69 2.81 -6.33 17.99
CA GLY A 69 1.61 -6.25 18.83
C GLY A 69 1.79 -6.98 20.15
N ARG A 70 2.34 -8.20 20.11
CA ARG A 70 2.69 -8.97 21.33
C ARG A 70 3.70 -8.23 22.20
N LYS A 71 4.76 -7.66 21.60
CA LYS A 71 5.79 -6.91 22.33
C LYS A 71 5.22 -5.66 23.02
N MET A 72 4.21 -5.04 22.42
CA MET A 72 3.50 -3.89 22.96
C MET A 72 2.35 -4.26 23.92
N GLY A 73 2.14 -5.56 24.18
CA GLY A 73 1.03 -6.03 25.02
C GLY A 73 -0.36 -5.79 24.42
N LEU A 74 -0.45 -5.55 23.11
CA LEU A 74 -1.72 -5.31 22.43
C LEU A 74 -2.45 -6.63 22.22
N LYS A 75 -3.69 -6.69 22.70
CA LYS A 75 -4.57 -7.83 22.45
C LYS A 75 -4.99 -7.85 20.99
N PRO A 76 -4.93 -9.00 20.29
CA PRO A 76 -5.49 -9.15 18.95
C PRO A 76 -6.94 -8.64 18.89
N GLU A 77 -7.35 -8.14 17.72
CA GLU A 77 -8.71 -7.64 17.45
C GLU A 77 -9.15 -6.39 18.23
N THR A 78 -8.29 -5.84 19.09
CA THR A 78 -8.51 -4.52 19.66
C THR A 78 -8.17 -3.43 18.64
N LEU A 79 -8.80 -2.26 18.77
CA LEU A 79 -8.53 -1.12 17.90
C LEU A 79 -7.03 -0.79 17.82
N PRO A 80 -6.26 -0.74 18.93
CA PRO A 80 -4.82 -0.50 18.86
C PRO A 80 -4.04 -1.55 18.05
N HIS A 81 -4.41 -2.84 18.15
CA HIS A 81 -3.76 -3.91 17.37
C HIS A 81 -4.03 -3.75 15.88
N VAL A 82 -5.27 -3.45 15.50
CA VAL A 82 -5.65 -3.22 14.09
C VAL A 82 -4.94 -1.99 13.52
N LEU A 83 -4.77 -0.93 14.31
CA LEU A 83 -4.00 0.25 13.89
C LEU A 83 -2.53 -0.11 13.64
N LEU A 84 -1.93 -0.92 14.52
CA LEU A 84 -0.55 -1.39 14.34
C LEU A 84 -0.40 -2.29 13.11
N GLU A 85 -1.33 -3.21 12.87
CA GLU A 85 -1.34 -4.05 11.67
C GLU A 85 -1.36 -3.21 10.39
N ASN A 86 -2.30 -2.26 10.32
CA ASN A 86 -2.39 -1.33 9.20
C ASN A 86 -1.12 -0.48 9.08
N PHE A 87 -0.54 -0.05 10.19
CA PHE A 87 0.67 0.79 10.18
C PHE A 87 1.84 0.05 9.56
N VAL A 88 2.10 -1.19 9.98
CA VAL A 88 3.18 -2.02 9.43
C VAL A 88 2.94 -2.27 7.94
N ALA A 89 1.72 -2.69 7.57
CA ALA A 89 1.42 -2.93 6.16
C ALA A 89 1.59 -1.68 5.29
N THR A 90 1.01 -0.55 5.71
CA THR A 90 1.11 0.72 5.00
C THR A 90 2.55 1.19 4.91
N LEU A 91 3.38 1.02 5.95
CA LEU A 91 4.77 1.43 5.93
C LEU A 91 5.52 0.77 4.76
N PHE A 92 5.39 -0.54 4.61
CA PHE A 92 6.10 -1.27 3.56
C PHE A 92 5.50 -1.03 2.18
N PHE A 93 4.18 -1.11 2.05
CA PHE A 93 3.49 -0.86 0.78
C PHE A 93 3.74 0.55 0.26
N ASN A 94 3.62 1.56 1.13
CA ASN A 94 3.88 2.95 0.75
C ASN A 94 5.35 3.17 0.40
N THR A 95 6.28 2.69 1.22
CA THR A 95 7.71 2.89 0.96
C THR A 95 8.12 2.30 -0.38
N THR A 96 7.77 1.04 -0.62
CA THR A 96 8.14 0.35 -1.86
C THR A 96 7.48 1.00 -3.08
N ALA A 97 6.19 1.35 -2.99
CA ALA A 97 5.50 1.98 -4.10
C ALA A 97 5.96 3.41 -4.37
N THR A 98 6.24 4.25 -3.35
CA THR A 98 6.81 5.59 -3.56
C THR A 98 8.17 5.49 -4.25
N LEU A 99 9.07 4.62 -3.76
CA LEU A 99 10.40 4.45 -4.36
C LEU A 99 10.32 4.08 -5.84
N VAL A 100 9.41 3.18 -6.22
CA VAL A 100 9.26 2.73 -7.61
C VAL A 100 8.47 3.72 -8.46
N LEU A 101 7.39 4.30 -7.95
CA LEU A 101 6.57 5.28 -8.68
C LEU A 101 7.38 6.52 -9.01
N THR A 102 8.12 7.06 -8.03
CA THR A 102 9.01 8.19 -8.27
C THR A 102 10.09 7.80 -9.28
N ALA A 103 10.63 6.58 -9.22
CA ALA A 103 11.62 6.12 -10.20
C ALA A 103 11.05 6.09 -11.64
N VAL A 104 9.85 5.53 -11.85
CA VAL A 104 9.23 5.44 -13.19
C VAL A 104 8.70 6.78 -13.71
N ASN A 105 8.60 7.80 -12.85
CA ASN A 105 8.22 9.16 -13.25
C ASN A 105 9.44 10.07 -13.48
N VAL A 106 10.58 9.77 -12.84
CA VAL A 106 11.79 10.59 -12.90
C VAL A 106 12.82 10.05 -13.91
N PHE A 107 13.12 8.75 -13.90
CA PHE A 107 14.12 8.17 -14.79
C PHE A 107 13.57 7.99 -16.21
N ASN A 108 14.40 8.30 -17.22
CA ASN A 108 14.02 8.29 -18.64
C ASN A 108 12.90 9.29 -18.99
N ASN A 109 12.71 10.33 -18.16
CA ASN A 109 11.82 11.43 -18.47
C ASN A 109 12.59 12.48 -19.30
N PRO A 110 12.23 12.71 -20.58
CA PRO A 110 12.98 13.61 -21.46
C PRO A 110 13.05 15.04 -20.95
N GLU A 111 12.01 15.51 -20.26
CA GLU A 111 11.98 16.88 -19.71
C GLU A 111 12.98 17.04 -18.57
N ILE A 112 13.07 16.04 -17.68
CA ILE A 112 14.02 16.05 -16.56
C ILE A 112 15.45 15.86 -17.06
N GLU A 113 15.67 14.97 -18.02
CA GLU A 113 17.00 14.75 -18.60
C GLU A 113 17.51 15.99 -19.35
N ALA A 114 16.64 16.65 -20.13
CA ALA A 114 16.97 17.91 -20.78
C ALA A 114 17.27 19.02 -19.77
N ALA A 115 16.49 19.13 -18.69
CA ALA A 115 16.73 20.10 -17.64
C ALA A 115 18.06 19.86 -16.91
N ALA A 116 18.44 18.60 -16.68
CA ALA A 116 19.73 18.23 -16.10
C ALA A 116 20.89 18.54 -17.05
N ALA A 117 20.76 18.20 -18.33
CA ALA A 117 21.78 18.49 -19.34
C ALA A 117 21.98 20.00 -19.55
N ALA A 118 20.91 20.79 -19.43
CA ALA A 118 20.94 22.25 -19.49
C ALA A 118 21.44 22.92 -18.19
N GLY A 119 21.69 22.16 -17.13
CA GLY A 119 22.17 22.67 -15.84
C GLY A 119 21.11 23.40 -15.00
N PHE A 120 19.83 23.30 -15.34
CA PHE A 120 18.73 23.90 -14.57
C PHE A 120 18.43 23.13 -13.27
N ILE A 121 18.80 21.84 -13.23
CA ILE A 121 18.69 20.98 -12.05
C ILE A 121 20.02 20.23 -11.81
N PRO A 122 20.33 19.83 -10.57
CA PRO A 122 21.65 19.25 -10.24
C PRO A 122 21.94 17.90 -10.90
N SER A 123 20.94 17.00 -10.95
CA SER A 123 20.99 15.70 -11.63
C SER A 123 19.61 15.02 -11.58
N VAL A 124 19.40 14.04 -12.45
CA VAL A 124 18.20 13.17 -12.41
C VAL A 124 18.07 12.46 -11.06
N SER A 125 19.19 11.98 -10.49
CA SER A 125 19.23 11.34 -9.17
C SER A 125 18.87 12.28 -8.02
N ALA A 126 19.24 13.57 -8.13
CA ALA A 126 18.87 14.56 -7.12
C ALA A 126 17.36 14.81 -7.13
N VAL A 127 16.76 14.92 -8.33
CA VAL A 127 15.30 15.02 -8.47
C VAL A 127 14.61 13.80 -7.88
N TYR A 128 15.07 12.59 -8.21
CA TYR A 128 14.53 11.36 -7.65
C TYR A 128 14.55 11.36 -6.11
N THR A 129 15.72 11.67 -5.53
CA THR A 129 15.90 11.64 -4.07
C THR A 129 15.02 12.68 -3.39
N GLN A 130 14.95 13.90 -3.94
CA GLN A 130 14.14 14.98 -3.39
C GLN A 130 12.65 14.66 -3.49
N SER A 131 12.20 14.11 -4.62
CA SER A 131 10.82 13.65 -4.79
C SER A 131 10.48 12.56 -3.78
N VAL A 132 11.31 11.53 -3.62
CA VAL A 132 11.06 10.48 -2.61
C VAL A 132 10.93 11.07 -1.20
N ILE A 133 11.83 11.96 -0.81
CA ILE A 133 11.80 12.59 0.53
C ILE A 133 10.53 13.41 0.74
N HIS A 134 10.09 14.13 -0.29
CA HIS A 134 8.90 14.97 -0.25
C HIS A 134 7.60 14.14 -0.28
N ASP A 135 7.50 13.18 -1.19
CA ASP A 135 6.27 12.47 -1.50
C ASP A 135 5.99 11.37 -0.49
N TRP A 136 7.03 10.68 0.00
CA TRP A 136 6.89 9.57 0.94
C TRP A 136 6.03 9.89 2.18
N PRO A 137 6.28 10.97 2.96
CA PRO A 137 5.48 11.26 4.15
C PRO A 137 4.03 11.61 3.79
N ILE A 138 3.80 12.27 2.65
CA ILE A 138 2.46 12.65 2.18
C ILE A 138 1.68 11.39 1.79
N MET A 139 2.28 10.54 0.95
CA MET A 139 1.68 9.27 0.53
C MET A 139 1.43 8.33 1.70
N PHE A 140 2.34 8.32 2.67
CA PHE A 140 2.21 7.48 3.86
C PHE A 140 0.97 7.85 4.66
N ILE A 141 0.76 9.14 4.93
CA ILE A 141 -0.40 9.63 5.69
C ILE A 141 -1.70 9.31 4.95
N ILE A 142 -1.77 9.63 3.64
CA ILE A 142 -2.96 9.36 2.82
C ILE A 142 -3.29 7.87 2.80
N SER A 143 -2.28 7.03 2.51
CA SER A 143 -2.44 5.58 2.43
C SER A 143 -2.82 4.97 3.77
N TYR A 144 -2.31 5.49 4.89
CA TYR A 144 -2.61 4.97 6.22
C TYR A 144 -4.06 5.24 6.64
N ILE A 145 -4.52 6.47 6.43
CA ILE A 145 -5.92 6.85 6.68
C ILE A 145 -6.84 6.00 5.81
N PHE A 146 -6.50 5.85 4.51
CA PHE A 146 -7.34 5.10 3.59
C PHE A 146 -7.37 3.60 3.91
N ALA A 147 -6.22 3.01 4.23
CA ALA A 147 -6.11 1.61 4.65
C ALA A 147 -7.01 1.32 5.86
N PHE A 148 -7.11 2.25 6.82
CA PHE A 148 -8.04 2.09 7.94
C PHE A 148 -9.50 1.93 7.49
N PHE A 149 -9.99 2.83 6.62
CA PHE A 149 -11.38 2.76 6.13
C PHE A 149 -11.63 1.55 5.24
N VAL A 150 -10.68 1.21 4.36
CA VAL A 150 -10.80 0.04 3.48
C VAL A 150 -10.82 -1.25 4.28
N THR A 151 -9.95 -1.41 5.27
CA THR A 151 -9.94 -2.60 6.14
C THR A 151 -11.27 -2.73 6.89
N LYS A 152 -11.84 -1.62 7.38
CA LYS A 152 -13.17 -1.63 8.02
C LYS A 152 -14.28 -2.01 7.05
N ALA A 153 -14.29 -1.45 5.85
CA ALA A 153 -15.26 -1.77 4.82
C ALA A 153 -15.15 -3.25 4.39
N ALA A 154 -13.93 -3.73 4.18
CA ALA A 154 -13.63 -5.11 3.82
C ALA A 154 -14.13 -6.10 4.89
N ILE A 155 -13.86 -5.83 6.18
CA ILE A 155 -14.36 -6.67 7.28
C ILE A 155 -15.90 -6.67 7.33
N LYS A 156 -16.53 -5.51 7.14
CA LYS A 156 -18.00 -5.39 7.13
C LYS A 156 -18.61 -6.21 5.99
N ILE A 157 -18.08 -6.06 4.78
CA ILE A 157 -18.51 -6.84 3.61
C ILE A 157 -18.27 -8.32 3.89
N ALA A 158 -17.11 -8.67 4.42
CA ALA A 158 -16.75 -10.05 4.69
C ALA A 158 -17.75 -10.74 5.63
N ARG A 159 -18.04 -10.09 6.76
CA ARG A 159 -19.03 -10.60 7.73
C ARG A 159 -20.42 -10.72 7.12
N SER A 160 -20.83 -9.76 6.28
CA SER A 160 -22.13 -9.80 5.61
C SER A 160 -22.26 -10.91 4.57
N SER A 161 -21.15 -11.32 3.93
CA SER A 161 -21.15 -12.30 2.84
C SER A 161 -20.92 -13.73 3.32
N VAL A 162 -20.14 -13.96 4.38
CA VAL A 162 -19.77 -15.33 4.82
C VAL A 162 -20.10 -15.65 6.29
N GLY A 163 -20.66 -14.72 7.07
CA GLY A 163 -20.95 -14.90 8.50
C GLY A 163 -19.75 -14.56 9.41
N GLU A 164 -19.74 -15.06 10.65
CA GLU A 164 -18.58 -14.87 11.55
C GLU A 164 -17.31 -15.49 10.95
N LEU A 165 -16.28 -14.66 10.77
CA LEU A 165 -14.95 -15.09 10.32
C LEU A 165 -14.21 -15.79 11.47
N LYS A 166 -14.62 -17.00 11.84
CA LYS A 166 -13.76 -17.89 12.64
C LYS A 166 -12.78 -18.55 11.69
N SER A 167 -11.53 -18.09 11.66
CA SER A 167 -10.47 -18.74 10.88
C SER A 167 -9.95 -19.95 11.67
N PRO A 168 -10.13 -21.20 11.19
CA PRO A 168 -9.66 -22.38 11.90
C PRO A 168 -8.12 -22.50 11.93
N HIS A 169 -7.40 -21.70 11.13
CA HIS A 169 -5.93 -21.71 11.03
C HIS A 169 -5.31 -20.38 11.43
N SER A 170 -6.09 -19.51 12.07
CA SER A 170 -5.52 -18.30 12.65
C SER A 170 -4.51 -18.67 13.72
N PRO A 171 -3.35 -17.98 13.81
CA PRO A 171 -2.46 -18.09 14.97
C PRO A 171 -3.18 -17.85 16.31
N GLN A 172 -4.40 -17.29 16.26
CA GLN A 172 -5.34 -17.11 17.36
C GLN A 172 -5.89 -18.42 17.97
N ASN A 173 -5.84 -19.57 17.27
CA ASN A 173 -6.39 -20.84 17.78
C ASN A 173 -5.41 -21.66 18.63
N VAL A 174 -4.17 -21.20 18.78
CA VAL A 174 -3.12 -21.96 19.48
C VAL A 174 -3.13 -21.68 21.00
N ASN A 175 -3.82 -20.64 21.47
CA ASN A 175 -3.87 -20.27 22.89
C ASN A 175 -5.26 -19.78 23.35
N ALA A 176 -6.29 -20.62 23.18
CA ALA A 176 -7.55 -20.49 23.91
C ALA A 176 -7.68 -21.64 24.92
#